data_AF-A0A924WF86-F1
#
_entry.id   AF-A0A924WF86-F1
#
_cell.length_a   1.000
_cell.length_b   1.000
_cell.length_c   1.000
_cell.angle_alpha   90.00
_cell.angle_beta   90.00
_cell.angle_gamma   90.00
#
_symmetry.space_group_name_H-M   'P 1'
#
loop_
_entity.id
_entity.type
_entity.pdbx_description
1 polymer ?
#
loop_
_entity_poly.entity_id
_entity_poly.type
_entity_poly.pdbx_seq_one_letter_code
_entity_poly.pdbx_strand_id
1 'polypeptide(L)'
;EPLMNLLKDLRRHIAKKHNLPPYVIIQDPSMEEMATTYPISMDDMSKIVGVSQGKAQKYGEPFVEAIKKYCEENEIERPMDITIKTVANKSKSKVSYIMAIDRKIGLDEIAKVNDMSMPELLEELDGIVQSGTKLRLDYYLHKVVDEYVRDAVIEYFKEADSDSIDEAFSALKDDEITWEEIQLMRLKFLSDYAN
;
A
#
# COMPACT_ATOMS: atom_id res chain seq x y z
N GLU A 1 15.52 -14.56 -12.33
CA GLU A 1 16.02 -14.13 -11.00
C GLU A 1 16.91 -12.88 -10.99
N PRO A 2 17.82 -12.60 -11.95
CA PRO A 2 18.75 -11.47 -11.86
C PRO A 2 18.08 -10.10 -11.68
N LEU A 3 17.02 -9.82 -12.44
CA LEU A 3 16.25 -8.58 -12.29
C LEU A 3 15.61 -8.45 -10.91
N MET A 4 15.00 -9.51 -10.37
CA MET A 4 14.37 -9.46 -9.05
C MET A 4 15.37 -9.10 -7.95
N ASN A 5 16.61 -9.62 -8.04
CA ASN A 5 17.67 -9.26 -7.09
C ASN A 5 18.07 -7.79 -7.24
N LEU A 6 18.25 -7.30 -8.47
CA LEU A 6 18.52 -5.89 -8.75
C LEU A 6 17.43 -4.99 -8.15
N LEU A 7 16.16 -5.34 -8.38
CA LEU A 7 15.03 -4.58 -7.86
C LEU A 7 14.99 -4.62 -6.32
N LYS A 8 15.24 -5.78 -5.69
CA LYS A 8 15.29 -5.93 -4.23
C LYS A 8 16.39 -5.04 -3.61
N ASP A 9 17.57 -5.00 -4.23
CA ASP A 9 18.67 -4.16 -3.76
C ASP A 9 18.36 -2.67 -3.92
N LEU A 10 17.74 -2.29 -5.04
CA LEU A 10 17.29 -0.93 -5.28
C LEU A 10 16.22 -0.51 -4.25
N ARG A 11 15.23 -1.38 -4.00
CA ARG A 11 14.20 -1.16 -2.97
C ARG A 11 14.82 -0.94 -1.60
N ARG A 12 15.78 -1.78 -1.19
CA ARG A 12 16.51 -1.63 0.08
C ARG A 12 17.28 -0.31 0.15
N HIS A 13 17.92 0.09 -0.95
CA HIS A 13 18.65 1.36 -1.00
C HIS A 13 17.72 2.57 -0.81
N ILE A 14 16.59 2.59 -1.52
CA ILE A 14 15.57 3.65 -1.41
C ILE A 14 14.95 3.65 0.00
N ALA A 15 14.56 2.48 0.50
CA ALA A 15 14.02 2.30 1.85
C ALA A 15 14.92 2.90 2.93
N LYS A 16 16.22 2.58 2.87
CA LYS A 16 17.24 3.14 3.78
C LYS A 16 17.35 4.66 3.67
N LYS A 17 17.31 5.22 2.45
CA LYS A 17 17.36 6.67 2.23
C LYS A 17 16.15 7.40 2.84
N HIS A 18 14.99 6.75 2.82
CA HIS A 18 13.74 7.30 3.36
C HIS A 18 13.47 6.93 4.81
N ASN A 19 14.33 6.11 5.43
CA ASN A 19 14.14 5.56 6.77
C ASN A 19 12.77 4.87 6.93
N LEU A 20 12.42 4.04 5.93
CA LEU A 20 11.20 3.26 5.87
C LEU A 20 11.53 1.78 5.61
N PRO A 21 10.69 0.83 6.04
CA PRO A 21 10.82 -0.56 5.64
C PRO A 21 10.76 -0.74 4.12
N PRO A 22 11.47 -1.72 3.54
CA PRO A 22 11.46 -1.99 2.11
C PRO A 22 10.06 -2.19 1.51
N TYR A 23 9.17 -2.91 2.21
CA TYR A 23 7.82 -3.21 1.70
C TYR A 23 6.95 -1.95 1.52
N VAL A 24 7.23 -0.87 2.26
CA VAL A 24 6.51 0.41 2.16
C VAL A 24 6.79 1.10 0.83
N ILE A 25 8.00 0.94 0.30
CA ILE A 25 8.41 1.52 -0.99
C ILE A 25 7.60 0.85 -2.11
N ILE A 26 7.80 -0.45 -2.32
CA ILE A 26 7.07 -1.30 -3.28
C ILE A 26 6.87 -2.68 -2.62
N GLN A 27 5.62 -3.15 -2.58
CA GLN A 27 5.28 -4.46 -2.00
C GLN A 27 5.78 -5.61 -2.87
N ASP A 28 5.98 -6.78 -2.28
CA ASP A 28 6.51 -7.96 -2.98
C ASP A 28 5.68 -8.37 -4.22
N PRO A 29 4.33 -8.40 -4.19
CA PRO A 29 3.54 -8.73 -5.39
C PRO A 29 3.79 -7.76 -6.56
N SER A 30 3.92 -6.47 -6.27
CA SER A 30 4.24 -5.46 -7.28
C SER A 30 5.64 -5.66 -7.86
N MET A 31 6.61 -6.07 -7.05
CA MET A 31 7.98 -6.37 -7.50
C MET A 31 8.03 -7.59 -8.43
N GLU A 32 7.26 -8.63 -8.11
CA GLU A 32 7.12 -9.82 -8.94
C GLU A 32 6.45 -9.49 -10.28
N GLU A 33 5.42 -8.65 -10.26
CA GLU A 33 4.78 -8.15 -11.48
C GLU A 33 5.76 -7.36 -12.35
N MET A 34 6.54 -6.44 -11.76
CA MET A 34 7.59 -5.68 -12.48
C MET A 34 8.63 -6.59 -13.14
N ALA A 35 9.05 -7.65 -12.44
CA ALA A 35 10.00 -8.62 -12.96
C ALA A 35 9.44 -9.48 -14.12
N THR A 36 8.13 -9.44 -14.33
CA THR A 36 7.42 -10.20 -15.37
C THR A 36 6.99 -9.32 -16.54
N THR A 37 6.53 -8.10 -16.27
CA THR A 37 5.97 -7.17 -17.27
C THR A 37 6.98 -6.16 -17.79
N TYR A 38 8.11 -5.98 -17.10
CA TYR A 38 9.21 -5.09 -17.47
C TYR A 38 8.74 -3.65 -17.80
N PRO A 39 8.20 -2.90 -16.82
CA PRO A 39 7.82 -1.51 -17.03
C PRO A 39 9.06 -0.64 -17.26
N ILE A 40 9.12 0.04 -18.42
CA ILE A 40 10.25 0.93 -18.81
C ILE A 40 9.84 2.40 -18.93
N SER A 41 8.63 2.72 -18.46
CA SER A 41 8.12 4.09 -18.41
C SER A 41 7.31 4.31 -17.15
N MET A 42 7.14 5.57 -16.76
CA MET A 42 6.29 5.93 -15.63
C MET A 42 4.82 5.55 -15.85
N ASP A 43 4.36 5.56 -17.10
CA ASP A 43 3.01 5.10 -17.46
C ASP A 43 2.86 3.61 -17.18
N ASP A 44 3.85 2.79 -17.60
CA ASP A 44 3.85 1.35 -17.33
C ASP A 44 3.89 1.06 -15.82
N MET A 45 4.71 1.81 -15.06
CA MET A 45 4.75 1.66 -13.60
C MET A 45 3.41 1.91 -12.94
N SER A 46 2.62 2.87 -13.44
CA SER A 46 1.29 3.18 -12.89
C SER A 46 0.23 2.10 -13.18
N LYS A 47 0.51 1.18 -14.09
CA LYS A 47 -0.35 0.03 -14.41
C LYS A 47 -0.07 -1.18 -13.51
N ILE A 48 1.06 -1.21 -12.81
CA ILE A 48 1.44 -2.30 -11.89
C ILE A 48 0.52 -2.27 -10.67
N VAL A 49 -0.05 -3.42 -10.33
CA VAL A 49 -0.95 -3.55 -9.18
C VAL A 49 -0.19 -3.26 -7.89
N GLY A 50 -0.75 -2.40 -7.02
CA GLY A 50 -0.11 -1.96 -5.77
C GLY A 50 0.89 -0.80 -5.92
N VAL A 51 1.15 -0.35 -7.14
CA VAL A 51 1.99 0.83 -7.43
C VAL A 51 1.09 1.99 -7.81
N SER A 52 0.74 2.79 -6.81
CA SER A 52 -0.05 3.98 -7.04
C SER A 52 0.69 5.05 -7.83
N GLN A 53 -0.05 6.02 -8.40
CA GLN A 53 0.57 7.17 -9.06
C GLN A 53 1.51 7.96 -8.13
N GLY A 54 1.15 8.09 -6.85
CA GLY A 54 1.99 8.72 -5.83
C GLY A 54 3.29 7.94 -5.58
N LYS A 55 3.18 6.61 -5.39
CA LYS A 55 4.36 5.73 -5.26
C LYS A 55 5.25 5.75 -6.50
N ALA A 56 4.64 5.69 -7.69
CA ALA A 56 5.37 5.78 -8.96
C ALA A 56 6.14 7.11 -9.02
N GLN A 57 5.49 8.24 -8.76
CA GLN A 57 6.15 9.54 -8.75
C GLN A 57 7.26 9.65 -7.70
N LYS A 58 7.06 9.10 -6.51
CA LYS A 58 7.98 9.23 -5.38
C LYS A 58 9.17 8.29 -5.45
N TYR A 59 8.95 7.06 -5.93
CA TYR A 59 9.93 5.98 -5.86
C TYR A 59 10.21 5.30 -7.21
N GLY A 60 9.39 5.50 -8.24
CA GLY A 60 9.37 4.67 -9.44
C GLY A 60 10.47 4.94 -10.46
N GLU A 61 10.98 6.17 -10.55
CA GLU A 61 11.99 6.55 -11.56
C GLU A 61 13.26 5.66 -11.51
N PRO A 62 13.88 5.39 -10.34
CA PRO A 62 15.01 4.45 -10.28
C PRO A 62 14.67 3.03 -10.74
N PHE A 63 13.45 2.55 -10.49
CA PHE A 63 13.03 1.21 -10.92
C PHE A 63 12.89 1.16 -12.44
N VAL A 64 12.26 2.18 -13.03
CA VAL A 64 12.13 2.30 -14.49
C VAL A 64 13.50 2.29 -15.16
N GLU A 65 14.45 3.07 -14.64
CA GLU A 65 15.80 3.15 -15.20
C GLU A 65 16.53 1.81 -15.11
N ALA A 66 16.46 1.13 -13.94
CA ALA A 66 17.07 -0.17 -13.73
C ALA A 66 16.49 -1.26 -14.65
N ILE A 67 15.16 -1.30 -14.79
CA ILE A 67 14.46 -2.27 -15.64
C ILE A 67 14.78 -1.99 -17.12
N LYS A 68 14.75 -0.72 -17.53
CA LYS A 68 15.08 -0.32 -18.90
C LYS A 68 16.49 -0.76 -19.28
N LYS A 69 17.48 -0.46 -18.42
CA LYS A 69 18.86 -0.88 -18.62
C LYS A 69 18.99 -2.41 -18.68
N TYR A 70 18.31 -3.12 -17.80
CA TYR A 70 18.31 -4.59 -17.80
C TYR A 70 17.74 -5.16 -19.10
N CYS A 71 16.65 -4.60 -19.62
CA CYS A 71 16.07 -5.01 -20.90
C CYS A 71 17.01 -4.73 -22.08
N GLU A 72 17.67 -3.57 -22.09
CA GLU A 72 18.65 -3.19 -23.13
C GLU A 72 19.87 -4.12 -23.13
N GLU A 73 20.42 -4.44 -21.95
CA GLU A 73 21.61 -5.29 -21.81
C GLU A 73 21.35 -6.77 -22.12
N ASN A 74 20.11 -7.24 -21.96
CA ASN A 74 19.73 -8.64 -22.12
C ASN A 74 18.83 -8.89 -23.35
N GLU A 75 18.65 -7.87 -24.21
CA GLU A 75 17.84 -7.93 -25.44
C GLU A 75 16.42 -8.50 -25.21
N ILE A 76 15.78 -8.07 -24.12
CA ILE A 76 14.47 -8.61 -23.71
C ILE A 76 13.34 -7.99 -24.55
N GLU A 77 12.62 -8.83 -25.29
CA GLU A 77 11.36 -8.46 -25.93
C GLU A 77 10.22 -8.41 -24.91
N ARG A 78 9.48 -7.30 -24.90
CA ARG A 78 8.41 -7.03 -23.93
C ARG A 78 7.07 -7.62 -24.39
N PRO A 79 6.24 -8.18 -23.49
CA PRO A 79 4.87 -8.53 -23.82
C PRO A 79 4.07 -7.28 -24.24
N MET A 80 3.32 -7.34 -25.34
CA MET A 80 2.42 -6.25 -25.75
C MET A 80 1.24 -6.09 -24.77
N ASP A 81 0.87 -4.82 -24.52
CA ASP A 81 -0.14 -4.36 -23.56
C ASP A 81 -1.47 -5.13 -23.60
N ILE A 82 -1.81 -5.87 -22.54
CA ILE A 82 -3.19 -6.28 -22.24
C ILE A 82 -3.69 -5.37 -21.11
N THR A 83 -4.40 -4.31 -21.47
CA THR A 83 -5.07 -3.47 -20.47
C THR A 83 -6.30 -4.20 -19.92
N ILE A 84 -6.19 -4.79 -18.72
CA ILE A 84 -7.35 -5.30 -18.00
C ILE A 84 -8.10 -4.09 -17.42
N LYS A 85 -9.19 -3.68 -18.08
CA LYS A 85 -10.09 -2.64 -17.57
C LYS A 85 -10.94 -3.23 -16.44
N THR A 86 -10.55 -2.98 -15.19
CA THR A 86 -11.40 -3.24 -14.03
C THR A 86 -12.61 -2.31 -13.99
N VAL A 87 -13.75 -2.87 -13.54
CA VAL A 87 -15.12 -2.42 -13.78
C VAL A 87 -15.45 -1.07 -13.15
N ALA A 88 -16.01 -0.15 -13.96
CA ALA A 88 -16.32 1.25 -13.65
C ALA A 88 -17.32 1.53 -12.50
N ASN A 89 -17.90 0.51 -11.87
CA ASN A 89 -18.85 0.70 -10.75
C ASN A 89 -18.16 0.73 -9.38
N LYS A 90 -17.00 0.06 -9.20
CA LYS A 90 -16.27 0.08 -7.93
C LYS A 90 -15.68 1.46 -7.60
N SER A 91 -15.38 2.28 -8.61
CA SER A 91 -14.79 3.60 -8.41
C SER A 91 -15.76 4.61 -7.76
N LYS A 92 -17.08 4.52 -8.02
CA LYS A 92 -18.08 5.45 -7.46
C LYS A 92 -18.23 5.29 -5.95
N SER A 93 -18.28 4.05 -5.45
CA SER A 93 -18.39 3.77 -4.02
C SER A 93 -17.12 4.19 -3.27
N LYS A 94 -15.94 3.92 -3.84
CA LYS A 94 -14.67 4.36 -3.27
C LYS A 94 -14.57 5.89 -3.11
N VAL A 95 -15.02 6.64 -4.12
CA VAL A 95 -15.10 8.12 -4.04
C VAL A 95 -16.04 8.57 -2.92
N SER A 96 -17.18 7.90 -2.74
CA SER A 96 -18.10 8.18 -1.63
C SER A 96 -17.44 8.02 -0.26
N TYR A 97 -16.69 6.93 -0.06
CA TYR A 97 -15.99 6.66 1.20
C TYR A 97 -14.92 7.72 1.49
N ILE A 98 -14.12 8.10 0.48
CA ILE A 98 -13.10 9.15 0.59
C ILE A 98 -13.75 10.48 1.00
N MET A 99 -14.86 10.86 0.36
CA MET A 99 -15.59 12.09 0.69
C MET A 99 -16.17 12.07 2.12
N ALA A 100 -16.65 10.92 2.58
CA ALA A 100 -17.18 10.76 3.94
C ALA A 100 -16.07 10.87 4.99
N ILE A 101 -14.91 10.24 4.74
CA ILE A 101 -13.71 10.35 5.59
C ILE A 101 -13.22 11.80 5.65
N ASP A 102 -13.19 12.50 4.51
CA ASP A 102 -12.81 13.92 4.46
C ASP A 102 -13.75 14.83 5.24
N ARG A 103 -15.03 14.45 5.33
CA ARG A 103 -16.03 15.10 6.19
C ARG A 103 -16.00 14.62 7.64
N LYS A 104 -15.04 13.75 7.99
CA LYS A 104 -14.84 13.19 9.33
C LYS A 104 -16.03 12.36 9.84
N ILE A 105 -16.76 11.70 8.94
CA ILE A 105 -17.82 10.75 9.29
C ILE A 105 -17.19 9.47 9.87
N GLY A 106 -17.75 8.91 10.95
CA GLY A 106 -17.21 7.69 11.58
C GLY A 106 -17.22 6.49 10.62
N LEU A 107 -16.22 5.61 10.69
CA LEU A 107 -16.16 4.44 9.79
C LEU A 107 -17.34 3.49 10.05
N ASP A 108 -17.82 3.41 11.29
CA ASP A 108 -19.02 2.69 11.70
C ASP A 108 -20.28 3.21 10.99
N GLU A 109 -20.40 4.53 10.87
CA GLU A 109 -21.50 5.18 10.16
C GLU A 109 -21.38 4.97 8.64
N ILE A 110 -20.17 5.07 8.09
CA ILE A 110 -19.92 4.79 6.65
C ILE A 110 -20.30 3.34 6.33
N ALA A 111 -19.88 2.38 7.15
CA ALA A 111 -20.21 0.97 6.96
C ALA A 111 -21.73 0.75 6.99
N LYS A 112 -22.39 1.31 8.02
CA LYS A 112 -23.85 1.21 8.19
C LYS A 112 -24.64 1.83 7.04
N VAL A 113 -24.27 3.02 6.56
CA VAL A 113 -24.98 3.71 5.46
C VAL A 113 -24.88 2.94 4.15
N ASN A 114 -23.81 2.16 3.97
CA ASN A 114 -23.57 1.37 2.77
C ASN A 114 -23.92 -0.12 2.94
N ASP A 115 -24.62 -0.48 4.03
CA ASP A 115 -25.06 -1.85 4.35
C ASP A 115 -23.91 -2.87 4.29
N MET A 116 -22.75 -2.50 4.81
CA MET A 116 -21.56 -3.34 4.89
C MET A 116 -21.10 -3.54 6.32
N SER A 117 -20.44 -4.66 6.57
CA SER A 117 -19.71 -4.92 7.80
C SER A 117 -18.42 -4.10 7.87
N MET A 118 -17.88 -3.94 9.08
CA MET A 118 -16.60 -3.24 9.26
C MET A 118 -15.45 -3.91 8.48
N PRO A 119 -15.30 -5.27 8.49
CA PRO A 119 -14.27 -5.91 7.69
C PRO A 119 -14.37 -5.63 6.18
N GLU A 120 -15.58 -5.62 5.63
CA GLU A 120 -15.81 -5.28 4.21
C GLU A 120 -15.43 -3.82 3.90
N LEU A 121 -15.77 -2.88 4.80
CA LEU A 121 -15.34 -1.49 4.65
C LEU A 121 -13.81 -1.39 4.68
N LEU A 122 -13.15 -2.07 5.62
CA LEU A 122 -11.69 -2.02 5.76
C LEU A 122 -10.98 -2.61 4.54
N GLU A 123 -11.53 -3.65 3.91
CA GLU A 123 -11.02 -4.18 2.63
C GLU A 123 -11.14 -3.14 1.50
N GLU A 124 -12.28 -2.45 1.40
CA GLU A 124 -12.47 -1.38 0.42
C GLU A 124 -11.52 -0.20 0.66
N LEU A 125 -11.30 0.18 1.93
CA LEU A 125 -10.35 1.22 2.29
C LEU A 125 -8.89 0.80 2.04
N ASP A 126 -8.53 -0.45 2.29
CA ASP A 126 -7.21 -0.99 1.94
C ASP A 126 -6.96 -0.87 0.44
N GLY A 127 -7.94 -1.26 -0.37
CA GLY A 127 -7.88 -1.07 -1.82
C GLY A 127 -7.80 0.39 -2.27
N ILE A 128 -8.27 1.36 -1.48
CA ILE A 128 -8.12 2.80 -1.74
C ILE A 128 -6.70 3.29 -1.38
N VAL A 129 -6.16 2.80 -0.25
CA VAL A 129 -4.79 3.12 0.18
C VAL A 129 -3.77 2.48 -0.77
N GLN A 130 -3.97 1.23 -1.19
CA GLN A 130 -3.14 0.57 -2.20
C GLN A 130 -3.19 1.29 -3.56
N SER A 131 -4.32 1.93 -3.89
CA SER A 131 -4.42 2.76 -5.10
C SER A 131 -3.74 4.13 -4.97
N GLY A 132 -3.17 4.46 -3.81
CA GLY A 132 -2.42 5.70 -3.56
C GLY A 132 -3.18 6.82 -2.92
N THR A 133 -4.45 6.63 -2.60
CA THR A 133 -5.23 7.71 -2.01
C THR A 133 -4.89 7.78 -0.53
N LYS A 134 -4.40 8.95 -0.09
CA LYS A 134 -4.19 9.21 1.33
C LYS A 134 -5.53 9.40 2.04
N LEU A 135 -5.78 8.60 3.06
CA LEU A 135 -6.93 8.68 3.95
C LEU A 135 -6.54 9.36 5.27
N ARG A 136 -7.34 10.34 5.70
CA ARG A 136 -7.12 11.09 6.95
C ARG A 136 -7.89 10.46 8.10
N LEU A 137 -7.37 9.37 8.65
CA LEU A 137 -8.09 8.54 9.63
C LEU A 137 -7.92 9.00 11.09
N ASP A 138 -7.06 9.98 11.37
CA ASP A 138 -6.73 10.41 12.74
C ASP A 138 -7.95 10.77 13.58
N TYR A 139 -8.96 11.43 13.01
CA TYR A 139 -10.16 11.83 13.75
C TYR A 139 -10.98 10.64 14.29
N TYR A 140 -10.91 9.50 13.60
CA TYR A 140 -11.61 8.28 13.99
C TYR A 140 -10.73 7.48 14.95
N LEU A 141 -9.46 7.29 14.59
CA LEU A 141 -8.49 6.53 15.40
C LEU A 141 -8.28 7.17 16.76
N HIS A 142 -8.32 8.49 16.88
CA HIS A 142 -8.26 9.19 18.16
C HIS A 142 -9.42 8.90 19.11
N LYS A 143 -10.52 8.36 18.59
CA LYS A 143 -11.72 8.02 19.38
C LYS A 143 -11.79 6.53 19.73
N VAL A 144 -11.29 5.66 18.85
CA VAL A 144 -11.51 4.22 18.93
C VAL A 144 -10.28 3.41 19.30
N VAL A 145 -9.08 3.98 19.15
CA VAL A 145 -7.81 3.34 19.54
C VAL A 145 -7.12 4.26 20.53
N ASP A 146 -6.71 3.73 21.68
CA ASP A 146 -5.99 4.50 22.68
C ASP A 146 -4.58 4.89 22.20
N GLU A 147 -3.99 5.88 22.86
CA GLU A 147 -2.71 6.45 22.43
C GLU A 147 -1.55 5.44 22.49
N TYR A 148 -1.52 4.57 23.51
CA TYR A 148 -0.47 3.57 23.67
C TYR A 148 -0.51 2.57 22.51
N VAL A 149 -1.69 2.03 22.18
CA VAL A 149 -1.83 1.10 21.05
C VAL A 149 -1.49 1.75 19.72
N ARG A 150 -1.88 3.01 19.49
CA ARG A 150 -1.51 3.72 18.26
C ARG A 150 0.01 3.83 18.10
N ASP A 151 0.71 4.21 19.16
CA ASP A 151 2.16 4.39 19.13
C ASP A 151 2.89 3.05 18.97
N ALA A 152 2.50 2.03 19.74
CA ALA A 152 3.07 0.69 19.69
C ALA A 152 2.94 0.05 18.29
N VAL A 153 1.75 0.13 17.68
CA VAL A 153 1.54 -0.45 16.33
C VAL A 153 2.31 0.32 15.26
N ILE A 154 2.42 1.65 15.37
CA ILE A 154 3.21 2.46 14.44
C ILE A 154 4.71 2.15 14.57
N GLU A 155 5.21 2.00 15.78
CA GLU A 155 6.60 1.63 16.04
C GLU A 155 6.90 0.24 15.47
N TYR A 156 6.04 -0.75 15.74
CA TYR A 156 6.14 -2.09 15.16
C TYR A 156 6.26 -2.05 13.63
N PHE A 157 5.33 -1.40 12.92
CA PHE A 157 5.36 -1.37 11.46
C PHE A 157 6.54 -0.56 10.87
N LYS A 158 7.19 0.31 11.64
CA LYS A 158 8.44 0.97 11.18
C LYS A 158 9.64 0.03 11.18
N GLU A 159 9.60 -1.03 11.99
CA GLU A 159 10.69 -1.99 12.14
C GLU A 159 10.40 -3.34 11.49
N ALA A 160 9.12 -3.65 11.24
CA ALA A 160 8.69 -4.91 10.65
C ALA A 160 9.22 -5.13 9.23
N ASP A 161 9.39 -6.40 8.87
CA ASP A 161 9.79 -6.81 7.51
C ASP A 161 8.59 -6.85 6.53
N SER A 162 7.36 -6.89 7.05
CA SER A 162 6.12 -6.99 6.28
C SER A 162 4.98 -6.15 6.90
N ASP A 163 3.92 -5.93 6.13
CA ASP A 163 2.66 -5.37 6.61
C ASP A 163 1.64 -6.44 7.05
N SER A 164 2.09 -7.66 7.35
CA SER A 164 1.20 -8.75 7.77
C SER A 164 0.52 -8.45 9.10
N ILE A 165 -0.81 -8.48 9.11
CA ILE A 165 -1.61 -8.27 10.32
C ILE A 165 -1.42 -9.45 11.29
N ASP A 166 -1.30 -10.68 10.79
CA ASP A 166 -1.15 -11.87 11.63
C ASP A 166 0.22 -11.92 12.34
N GLU A 167 1.27 -11.47 11.65
CA GLU A 167 2.61 -11.32 12.26
C GLU A 167 2.59 -10.22 13.33
N ALA A 168 1.99 -9.06 13.00
CA ALA A 168 1.83 -7.97 13.94
C ALA A 168 1.03 -8.38 15.18
N PHE A 169 -0.10 -9.07 15.00
CA PHE A 169 -0.92 -9.57 16.10
C PHE A 169 -0.14 -10.58 16.95
N SER A 170 0.62 -11.48 16.32
CA SER A 170 1.44 -12.45 17.07
C SER A 170 2.52 -11.79 17.91
N ALA A 171 3.07 -10.67 17.45
CA ALA A 171 4.12 -9.91 18.14
C ALA A 171 3.56 -8.98 19.23
N LEU A 172 2.37 -8.43 19.04
CA LEU A 172 1.77 -7.38 19.88
C LEU A 172 0.64 -7.89 20.79
N LYS A 173 0.25 -9.17 20.71
CA LYS A 173 -0.85 -9.75 21.51
C LYS A 173 -0.66 -9.64 23.03
N ASP A 174 0.58 -9.52 23.51
CA ASP A 174 0.88 -9.42 24.94
C ASP A 174 0.53 -8.02 25.51
N ASP A 175 0.27 -7.05 24.64
CA ASP A 175 -0.10 -5.67 24.97
C ASP A 175 -1.62 -5.42 25.01
N GLU A 176 -2.44 -6.48 25.06
CA GLU A 176 -3.93 -6.41 24.94
C GLU A 176 -4.44 -5.78 23.63
N ILE A 177 -3.56 -5.67 22.62
CA ILE A 177 -3.89 -5.10 21.31
C ILE A 177 -4.74 -6.06 20.50
N THR A 178 -5.89 -5.59 20.02
CA THR A 178 -6.80 -6.40 19.21
C THR A 178 -6.41 -6.43 17.73
N TRP A 179 -6.83 -7.48 17.03
CA TRP A 179 -6.59 -7.63 15.59
C TRP A 179 -7.21 -6.47 14.78
N GLU A 180 -8.38 -5.98 15.17
CA GLU A 180 -9.06 -4.84 14.53
C GLU A 180 -8.27 -3.53 14.70
N GLU A 181 -7.70 -3.28 15.88
CA GLU A 181 -6.85 -2.10 16.12
C GLU A 181 -5.59 -2.14 15.25
N ILE A 182 -4.96 -3.31 15.11
CA ILE A 182 -3.81 -3.49 14.23
C ILE A 182 -4.20 -3.25 12.77
N GLN A 183 -5.34 -3.77 12.31
CA GLN A 183 -5.80 -3.56 10.94
C GLN A 183 -6.04 -2.07 10.65
N LEU A 184 -6.72 -1.36 11.57
CA LEU A 184 -6.96 0.08 11.48
C LEU A 184 -5.66 0.90 11.45
N MET A 185 -4.72 0.55 12.33
CA MET A 185 -3.44 1.24 12.42
C MET A 185 -2.50 0.92 11.25
N ARG A 186 -2.54 -0.31 10.71
CA ARG A 186 -1.88 -0.68 9.45
C ARG A 186 -2.38 0.17 8.30
N LEU A 187 -3.70 0.35 8.17
CA LEU A 187 -4.30 1.19 7.12
C LEU A 187 -3.81 2.64 7.22
N LYS A 188 -3.77 3.21 8.44
CA LYS A 188 -3.17 4.53 8.69
C LYS A 188 -1.70 4.56 8.29
N PHE A 189 -0.92 3.58 8.73
CA PHE A 189 0.52 3.50 8.45
C PHE A 189 0.79 3.50 6.94
N LEU A 190 0.13 2.63 6.19
CA LEU A 190 0.29 2.57 4.73
C LEU A 190 -0.18 3.86 4.06
N SER A 191 -1.28 4.45 4.52
CA SER A 191 -1.79 5.74 4.02
C SER A 191 -0.80 6.90 4.25
N ASP A 192 -0.11 6.92 5.40
CA ASP A 192 0.78 8.02 5.78
C ASP A 192 2.19 7.90 5.22
N TYR A 193 2.74 6.69 5.16
CA TYR A 193 4.14 6.45 4.81
C TYR A 193 4.33 5.92 3.39
N ALA A 194 3.35 5.18 2.86
CA ALA A 194 3.45 4.60 1.53
C ALA A 194 3.00 5.56 0.41
N ASN A 195 2.14 6.54 0.72
CA ASN A 195 1.53 7.47 -0.24
C ASN A 195 1.92 8.94 -0.03
#